data_AF-A0AAD9RSG3-F1
#
_entry.id   AF-A0AAD9RSG3-F1
#
_cell.length_a   1.000
_cell.length_b   1.000
_cell.length_c   1.000
_cell.angle_alpha   90.00
_cell.angle_beta   90.00
_cell.angle_gamma   90.00
#
_symmetry.space_group_name_H-M   'P 1'
#
loop_
_entity.id
_entity.type
_entity.pdbx_description
1 polymer ?
#
loop_
_entity_poly.entity_id
_entity_poly.type
_entity_poly.pdbx_seq_one_letter_code
_entity_poly.pdbx_strand_id
1 'polypeptide(L)'
;MPKKKTGQRRKAEKQKLRQKEIRTAKEQIDIAKLPCNTVMECDKCNKKQKSRAFCYFCQNLQRLPICAHCGKVKCMLKTGDCVVRHPGIFTTGLGMVGAICDHCEAWVCHGRRCLTTHACTCPLMDAVCQECERGVWDHGGRIFRCSFCNCFLCEDDQFEHQASCQVLEAESFKCQSCNRLGQYSCLRCKTCYCEDHVRRKGFKYEKNKPIPCPKCGYETSQTKDLSMSTRTHKFGRQTQAGPYDSEEDDYNGYAGNYNTQSYSSEYYIANDNKEDEDENEEDEDEDDDDDDDDEEEEEETTSEDEVKHEEIKK
;
A
#
# COMPACT_ATOMS: atom_id res chain seq x y z
N MET A 1 -10.14 -21.46 -44.81
CA MET A 1 -10.14 -20.21 -44.00
C MET A 1 -10.23 -20.56 -42.52
N PRO A 2 -9.51 -19.87 -41.61
CA PRO A 2 -9.75 -19.95 -40.18
C PRO A 2 -11.18 -19.52 -39.86
N LYS A 3 -11.93 -20.31 -39.07
CA LYS A 3 -13.33 -19.98 -38.70
C LYS A 3 -13.35 -18.62 -37.97
N LYS A 4 -14.24 -17.69 -38.39
CA LYS A 4 -14.43 -16.39 -37.72
C LYS A 4 -14.69 -16.63 -36.22
N LYS A 5 -13.86 -16.03 -35.35
CA LYS A 5 -14.03 -16.15 -33.89
C LYS A 5 -15.38 -15.56 -33.46
N THR A 6 -16.13 -16.31 -32.65
CA THR A 6 -17.41 -15.89 -32.05
C THR A 6 -17.24 -14.64 -31.19
N GLY A 7 -18.32 -13.86 -30.99
CA GLY A 7 -18.29 -12.64 -30.17
C GLY A 7 -17.80 -12.91 -28.74
N GLN A 8 -18.26 -14.01 -28.12
CA GLN A 8 -17.81 -14.49 -26.82
C GLN A 8 -16.29 -14.74 -26.79
N ARG A 9 -15.74 -15.45 -27.79
CA ARG A 9 -14.30 -15.72 -27.88
C ARG A 9 -13.48 -14.44 -28.03
N ARG A 10 -13.97 -13.45 -28.81
CA ARG A 10 -13.33 -12.12 -28.93
C ARG A 10 -13.34 -11.37 -27.59
N LYS A 11 -14.46 -11.40 -26.85
CA LYS A 11 -14.58 -10.78 -25.51
C LYS A 11 -13.61 -11.41 -24.51
N ALA A 12 -13.53 -12.74 -24.47
CA ALA A 12 -12.60 -13.47 -23.61
C ALA A 12 -11.12 -13.20 -23.96
N GLU A 13 -10.76 -13.15 -25.24
CA GLU A 13 -9.40 -12.80 -25.67
C GLU A 13 -9.04 -11.34 -25.29
N LYS A 14 -9.96 -10.37 -25.45
CA LYS A 14 -9.77 -8.98 -25.01
C LYS A 14 -9.62 -8.87 -23.48
N GLN A 15 -10.41 -9.62 -22.71
CA GLN A 15 -10.32 -9.66 -21.25
C GLN A 15 -8.99 -10.26 -20.78
N LYS A 16 -8.53 -11.35 -21.40
CA LYS A 16 -7.23 -11.97 -21.11
C LYS A 16 -6.05 -11.03 -21.41
N LEU A 17 -6.15 -10.23 -22.47
CA LEU A 17 -5.17 -9.20 -22.82
C LEU A 17 -5.15 -8.09 -21.75
N ARG A 18 -6.31 -7.55 -21.37
CA ARG A 18 -6.45 -6.56 -20.28
C ARG A 18 -5.91 -7.07 -18.93
N GLN A 19 -6.16 -8.34 -18.58
CA GLN A 19 -5.59 -8.96 -17.38
C GLN A 19 -4.07 -9.17 -17.46
N LYS A 20 -3.48 -9.22 -18.66
CA LYS A 20 -2.03 -9.23 -18.83
C LYS A 20 -1.47 -7.83 -18.60
N GLU A 21 -2.09 -6.81 -19.20
CA GLU A 21 -1.73 -5.39 -19.04
C GLU A 21 -1.78 -4.96 -17.56
N ILE A 22 -2.85 -5.30 -16.84
CA ILE A 22 -2.97 -5.02 -15.40
C ILE A 22 -1.83 -5.67 -14.59
N ARG A 23 -1.48 -6.93 -14.90
CA ARG A 23 -0.38 -7.63 -14.21
C ARG A 23 1.00 -7.02 -14.51
N THR A 24 1.25 -6.58 -15.74
CA THR A 24 2.50 -5.86 -16.06
C THR A 24 2.53 -4.46 -15.45
N ALA A 25 1.39 -3.78 -15.34
CA ALA A 25 1.30 -2.46 -14.73
C ALA A 25 1.52 -2.50 -13.20
N LYS A 26 1.05 -3.56 -12.51
CA LYS A 26 1.21 -3.74 -11.05
C LYS A 26 2.63 -3.47 -10.54
N GLU A 27 3.66 -3.90 -11.27
CA GLU A 27 5.05 -3.76 -10.83
C GLU A 27 5.48 -2.28 -10.73
N GLN A 28 4.93 -1.43 -11.61
CA GLN A 28 5.20 0.02 -11.70
C GLN A 28 4.28 0.87 -10.80
N ILE A 29 3.32 0.27 -10.10
CA ILE A 29 2.41 0.99 -9.19
C ILE A 29 3.15 1.35 -7.89
N ASP A 30 3.31 2.65 -7.68
CA ASP A 30 3.72 3.24 -6.42
C ASP A 30 2.56 3.19 -5.41
N ILE A 31 2.67 2.29 -4.43
CA ILE A 31 1.63 2.06 -3.42
C ILE A 31 1.44 3.29 -2.52
N ALA A 32 2.47 4.13 -2.31
CA ALA A 32 2.36 5.30 -1.44
C ALA A 32 1.38 6.35 -1.97
N LYS A 33 1.16 6.38 -3.30
CA LYS A 33 0.27 7.33 -3.98
C LYS A 33 -1.18 6.87 -4.10
N LEU A 34 -1.51 5.63 -3.70
CA LEU A 34 -2.85 5.08 -3.89
C LEU A 34 -3.80 5.34 -2.71
N PRO A 35 -5.10 5.64 -2.95
CA PRO A 35 -6.06 5.93 -1.89
C PRO A 35 -6.25 4.81 -0.85
N CYS A 36 -5.98 3.55 -1.21
CA CYS A 36 -6.02 2.41 -0.28
C CYS A 36 -4.82 2.35 0.70
N ASN A 37 -3.86 3.26 0.58
CA ASN A 37 -2.64 3.30 1.40
C ASN A 37 -2.32 4.73 1.92
N THR A 38 -3.29 5.65 1.81
CA THR A 38 -3.23 6.94 2.51
C THR A 38 -3.21 6.71 4.03
N VAL A 39 -2.70 7.68 4.77
CA VAL A 39 -2.73 7.66 6.24
C VAL A 39 -4.14 8.04 6.70
N MET A 40 -4.59 7.35 7.75
CA MET A 40 -5.85 7.59 8.47
C MET A 40 -5.52 7.64 9.95
N GLU A 41 -6.16 8.55 10.69
CA GLU A 41 -6.09 8.61 12.14
C GLU A 41 -7.45 8.20 12.70
N CYS A 42 -7.48 7.24 13.64
CA CYS A 42 -8.75 6.69 14.12
C CYS A 42 -9.47 7.67 15.06
N ASP A 43 -10.70 8.06 14.71
CA ASP A 43 -11.53 9.01 15.47
C ASP A 43 -11.74 8.64 16.96
N LYS A 44 -11.58 7.36 17.34
CA LYS A 44 -11.80 6.85 18.71
C LYS A 44 -10.52 6.70 19.55
N CYS A 45 -9.38 6.39 18.93
CA CYS A 45 -8.14 6.07 19.67
C CYS A 45 -6.93 6.90 19.24
N ASN A 46 -7.10 7.82 18.28
CA ASN A 46 -6.09 8.74 17.75
C ASN A 46 -4.79 8.07 17.25
N LYS A 47 -4.83 6.75 17.01
CA LYS A 47 -3.72 6.00 16.44
C LYS A 47 -3.73 6.15 14.92
N LYS A 48 -2.55 6.45 14.37
CA LYS A 48 -2.30 6.54 12.93
C LYS A 48 -2.14 5.14 12.35
N GLN A 49 -2.83 4.90 11.25
CA GLN A 49 -2.84 3.64 10.49
C GLN A 49 -2.96 3.94 8.98
N LYS A 50 -3.06 2.90 8.15
CA LYS A 50 -3.46 3.07 6.75
C LYS A 50 -4.98 3.14 6.63
N SER A 51 -5.47 3.74 5.55
CA SER A 51 -6.90 3.84 5.24
C SER A 51 -7.53 2.45 5.14
N ARG A 52 -8.30 2.05 6.14
CA ARG A 52 -8.91 0.72 6.29
C ARG A 52 -10.39 0.86 6.65
N ALA A 53 -11.13 -0.23 6.51
CA ALA A 53 -12.54 -0.28 6.84
C ALA A 53 -12.78 -0.06 8.35
N PHE A 54 -11.91 -0.69 9.15
CA PHE A 54 -11.91 -0.67 10.61
C PHE A 54 -10.58 -0.13 11.14
N CYS A 55 -10.57 0.28 12.40
CA CYS A 55 -9.32 0.52 13.12
C CYS A 55 -8.66 -0.80 13.52
N TYR A 56 -7.43 -1.04 13.07
CA TYR A 56 -6.67 -2.22 13.46
C TYR A 56 -6.47 -2.35 14.98
N PHE A 57 -6.38 -1.22 15.69
CA PHE A 57 -6.09 -1.20 17.12
C PHE A 57 -7.32 -1.31 18.04
N CYS A 58 -8.50 -0.89 17.59
CA CYS A 58 -9.70 -0.81 18.43
C CYS A 58 -11.00 -1.21 17.72
N GLN A 59 -10.90 -1.74 16.50
CA GLN A 59 -11.98 -2.23 15.62
C GLN A 59 -13.08 -1.20 15.28
N ASN A 60 -12.89 0.07 15.68
CA ASN A 60 -13.85 1.14 15.43
C ASN A 60 -13.96 1.48 13.94
N LEU A 61 -15.17 1.79 13.49
CA LEU A 61 -15.44 2.35 12.17
C LEU A 61 -14.96 3.82 12.10
N GLN A 62 -14.37 4.23 10.98
CA GLN A 62 -14.07 5.65 10.76
C GLN A 62 -15.36 6.41 10.37
N ARG A 63 -15.60 7.58 10.96
CA ARG A 63 -16.78 8.41 10.65
C ARG A 63 -16.78 8.91 9.20
N LEU A 64 -15.60 9.19 8.65
CA LEU A 64 -15.40 9.69 7.29
C LEU A 64 -14.59 8.68 6.45
N PRO A 65 -15.24 7.69 5.80
CA PRO A 65 -14.55 6.69 4.99
C PRO A 65 -14.03 7.28 3.68
N ILE A 66 -12.82 6.88 3.29
CA ILE A 66 -12.17 7.30 2.04
C ILE A 66 -12.21 6.14 1.05
N CYS A 67 -12.69 6.38 -0.18
CA CYS A 67 -12.73 5.34 -1.21
C CYS A 67 -11.31 4.93 -1.66
N ALA A 68 -10.98 3.65 -1.44
CA ALA A 68 -9.73 2.98 -1.80
C ALA A 68 -9.38 3.01 -3.30
N HIS A 69 -10.34 3.31 -4.19
CA HIS A 69 -10.11 3.46 -5.63
C HIS A 69 -10.00 4.92 -6.10
N CYS A 70 -10.89 5.81 -5.64
CA CYS A 70 -11.00 7.17 -6.19
C CYS A 70 -10.67 8.29 -5.21
N GLY A 71 -10.33 7.98 -3.95
CA GLY A 71 -9.93 8.95 -2.92
C GLY A 71 -11.03 9.89 -2.42
N LYS A 72 -12.27 9.75 -2.92
CA LYS A 72 -13.40 10.59 -2.50
C LYS A 72 -13.88 10.20 -1.11
N VAL A 73 -14.33 11.20 -0.35
CA VAL A 73 -14.99 11.12 0.97
C VAL A 73 -16.49 11.52 0.88
N LYS A 74 -17.00 11.67 -0.36
CA LYS A 74 -18.43 11.85 -0.68
C LYS A 74 -18.75 11.37 -2.11
N CYS A 75 -19.87 10.69 -2.36
CA CYS A 75 -20.37 10.57 -3.76
C CYS A 75 -21.06 11.88 -4.15
N MET A 76 -20.65 12.41 -5.30
CA MET A 76 -21.25 13.60 -5.91
C MET A 76 -22.14 13.12 -7.05
N LEU A 77 -23.42 13.51 -7.05
CA LEU A 77 -24.42 13.05 -8.03
C LEU A 77 -23.99 13.32 -9.48
N LYS A 78 -23.22 14.40 -9.74
CA LYS A 78 -22.71 14.82 -11.06
C LYS A 78 -22.03 13.74 -11.92
N THR A 79 -21.61 12.61 -11.33
CA THR A 79 -21.01 11.49 -12.10
C THR A 79 -21.98 10.39 -12.53
N GLY A 80 -23.23 10.33 -12.04
CA GLY A 80 -24.28 9.38 -12.45
C GLY A 80 -24.02 7.87 -12.23
N ASP A 81 -22.76 7.48 -11.96
CA ASP A 81 -22.31 6.09 -11.89
C ASP A 81 -22.42 5.45 -10.49
N CYS A 82 -23.09 6.10 -9.52
CA CYS A 82 -23.30 5.55 -8.18
C CYS A 82 -24.45 4.49 -8.24
N VAL A 83 -24.19 3.27 -7.72
CA VAL A 83 -25.09 2.10 -7.82
C VAL A 83 -26.31 2.24 -6.92
N VAL A 84 -26.10 2.80 -5.72
CA VAL A 84 -27.17 3.35 -4.88
C VAL A 84 -27.43 4.77 -5.40
N ARG A 85 -28.68 5.06 -5.77
CA ARG A 85 -29.09 6.41 -6.18
C ARG A 85 -29.28 7.28 -4.94
N HIS A 86 -28.87 8.54 -5.03
CA HIS A 86 -29.09 9.55 -4.01
C HIS A 86 -29.45 10.88 -4.70
N PRO A 87 -30.76 11.20 -4.88
CA PRO A 87 -31.18 12.45 -5.50
C PRO A 87 -30.88 13.64 -4.57
N GLY A 88 -30.59 14.80 -5.15
CA GLY A 88 -30.39 16.08 -4.44
C GLY A 88 -29.15 16.22 -3.54
N ILE A 89 -28.73 15.17 -2.85
CA ILE A 89 -27.85 15.24 -1.69
C ILE A 89 -26.49 14.56 -1.96
N PHE A 90 -25.41 15.08 -1.36
CA PHE A 90 -24.11 14.42 -1.38
C PHE A 90 -24.03 13.35 -0.28
N THR A 91 -23.98 12.07 -0.65
CA THR A 91 -23.83 11.01 0.35
C THR A 91 -22.41 10.99 0.92
N THR A 92 -22.32 10.95 2.24
CA THR A 92 -21.10 10.86 3.08
C THR A 92 -21.19 9.63 3.99
N GLY A 93 -20.20 9.42 4.86
CA GLY A 93 -20.25 8.36 5.88
C GLY A 93 -20.42 6.96 5.29
N LEU A 94 -21.24 6.13 5.94
CA LEU A 94 -21.51 4.77 5.45
C LEU A 94 -22.40 4.74 4.19
N GLY A 95 -23.23 5.74 3.94
CA GLY A 95 -24.14 5.73 2.77
C GLY A 95 -23.42 5.79 1.41
N MET A 96 -22.19 6.33 1.37
CA MET A 96 -21.38 6.34 0.15
C MET A 96 -20.59 5.04 -0.09
N VAL A 97 -20.55 4.15 0.90
CA VAL A 97 -19.85 2.87 0.82
C VAL A 97 -20.66 1.87 -0.01
N GLY A 98 -19.97 1.06 -0.81
CA GLY A 98 -20.59 -0.05 -1.55
C GLY A 98 -19.98 -1.42 -1.29
N ALA A 99 -18.71 -1.50 -0.86
CA ALA A 99 -18.04 -2.75 -0.50
C ALA A 99 -16.80 -2.51 0.36
N ILE A 100 -16.33 -3.57 1.03
CA ILE A 100 -14.95 -3.71 1.52
C ILE A 100 -14.17 -4.51 0.46
N CYS A 101 -12.89 -4.17 0.24
CA CYS A 101 -12.02 -4.95 -0.63
C CYS A 101 -11.26 -6.02 0.17
N ASP A 102 -11.44 -7.31 -0.14
CA ASP A 102 -10.78 -8.44 0.55
C ASP A 102 -9.24 -8.31 0.63
N HIS A 103 -8.63 -7.67 -0.39
CA HIS A 103 -7.18 -7.56 -0.52
C HIS A 103 -6.56 -6.44 0.33
N CYS A 104 -7.19 -5.26 0.37
CA CYS A 104 -6.64 -4.10 1.09
C CYS A 104 -7.46 -3.71 2.31
N GLU A 105 -8.55 -4.43 2.61
CA GLU A 105 -9.45 -4.23 3.75
C GLU A 105 -9.87 -2.76 3.90
N ALA A 106 -10.13 -2.09 2.77
CA ALA A 106 -10.46 -0.67 2.72
C ALA A 106 -11.78 -0.45 1.98
N TRP A 107 -12.48 0.63 2.34
CA TRP A 107 -13.78 0.97 1.77
C TRP A 107 -13.70 1.29 0.28
N VAL A 108 -14.60 0.73 -0.51
CA VAL A 108 -14.84 1.09 -1.91
C VAL A 108 -16.21 1.74 -1.98
N CYS A 109 -16.30 2.95 -2.54
CA CYS A 109 -17.58 3.63 -2.68
C CYS A 109 -18.51 2.90 -3.65
N HIS A 110 -19.81 3.14 -3.54
CA HIS A 110 -20.86 2.54 -4.37
C HIS A 110 -20.80 2.92 -5.87
N GLY A 111 -19.76 3.62 -6.34
CA GLY A 111 -19.55 3.92 -7.75
C GLY A 111 -19.28 2.65 -8.55
N ARG A 112 -20.07 2.39 -9.60
CA ARG A 112 -20.02 1.17 -10.44
C ARG A 112 -18.61 0.94 -11.00
N ARG A 113 -17.93 1.99 -11.46
CA ARG A 113 -16.50 1.94 -11.84
C ARG A 113 -15.60 1.50 -10.70
N CYS A 114 -15.79 2.01 -9.49
CA CYS A 114 -14.93 1.68 -8.33
C CYS A 114 -15.10 0.21 -7.94
N LEU A 115 -16.36 -0.24 -7.77
CA LEU A 115 -16.70 -1.63 -7.43
C LEU A 115 -16.19 -2.63 -8.48
N THR A 116 -16.39 -2.35 -9.77
CA THR A 116 -16.00 -3.28 -10.86
C THR A 116 -14.50 -3.31 -11.18
N THR A 117 -13.72 -2.33 -10.73
CA THR A 117 -12.28 -2.26 -11.07
C THR A 117 -11.36 -2.48 -9.88
N HIS A 118 -11.73 -2.02 -8.68
CA HIS A 118 -10.79 -1.92 -7.56
C HIS A 118 -10.16 -3.26 -7.19
N ALA A 119 -10.97 -4.32 -7.02
CA ALA A 119 -10.46 -5.65 -6.71
C ALA A 119 -9.41 -6.12 -7.73
N CYS A 120 -9.72 -6.01 -9.04
CA CYS A 120 -8.81 -6.41 -10.12
C CYS A 120 -7.48 -5.63 -10.17
N THR A 121 -7.49 -4.36 -9.75
CA THR A 121 -6.30 -3.48 -9.77
C THR A 121 -5.74 -3.18 -8.39
N CYS A 122 -6.15 -3.93 -7.35
CA CYS A 122 -5.72 -3.67 -5.99
C CYS A 122 -4.20 -3.89 -5.86
N PRO A 123 -3.42 -2.90 -5.37
CA PRO A 123 -1.97 -3.03 -5.23
C PRO A 123 -1.58 -4.06 -4.17
N LEU A 124 -2.49 -4.37 -3.24
CA LEU A 124 -2.26 -5.28 -2.11
C LEU A 124 -2.84 -6.70 -2.33
N MET A 125 -3.26 -7.03 -3.56
CA MET A 125 -3.81 -8.35 -3.90
C MET A 125 -2.88 -9.53 -3.52
N ASP A 126 -1.58 -9.33 -3.63
CA ASP A 126 -0.54 -10.34 -3.39
C ASP A 126 0.39 -9.91 -2.22
N ALA A 127 -0.10 -9.06 -1.31
CA ALA A 127 0.69 -8.43 -0.26
C ALA A 127 0.77 -9.29 1.01
N VAL A 128 1.85 -10.06 1.09
CA VAL A 128 2.28 -10.82 2.27
C VAL A 128 3.71 -10.40 2.60
N CYS A 129 4.03 -10.16 3.87
CA CYS A 129 5.37 -9.79 4.28
C CYS A 129 6.37 -10.91 3.96
N GLN A 130 7.51 -10.57 3.36
CA GLN A 130 8.57 -11.52 3.01
C GLN A 130 9.27 -12.14 4.24
N GLU A 131 9.29 -11.45 5.38
CA GLU A 131 10.01 -11.89 6.59
C GLU A 131 9.09 -12.58 7.59
N CYS A 132 8.02 -11.93 8.04
CA CYS A 132 7.11 -12.51 9.03
C CYS A 132 5.89 -13.26 8.45
N GLU A 133 5.81 -13.45 7.12
CA GLU A 133 4.75 -14.18 6.39
C GLU A 133 3.29 -13.75 6.64
N ARG A 134 3.08 -12.63 7.36
CA ARG A 134 1.78 -12.06 7.69
C ARG A 134 1.19 -11.20 6.56
N GLY A 135 -0.14 -11.12 6.53
CA GLY A 135 -0.91 -10.41 5.50
C GLY A 135 -1.24 -8.96 5.86
N VAL A 136 -1.91 -8.27 4.95
CA VAL A 136 -2.30 -6.84 5.10
C VAL A 136 -3.11 -6.58 6.38
N TRP A 137 -3.97 -7.53 6.75
CA TRP A 137 -4.90 -7.45 7.87
C TRP A 137 -4.15 -7.45 9.21
N ASP A 138 -3.08 -8.25 9.34
CA ASP A 138 -2.30 -8.45 10.57
C ASP A 138 -1.41 -7.26 10.99
N HIS A 139 -1.36 -6.20 10.19
CA HIS A 139 -0.49 -5.02 10.40
C HIS A 139 -1.25 -3.69 10.34
N GLY A 140 -2.58 -3.70 10.22
CA GLY A 140 -3.37 -2.51 9.94
C GLY A 140 -3.01 -1.84 8.61
N GLY A 141 -2.60 -2.66 7.64
CA GLY A 141 -2.31 -2.21 6.29
C GLY A 141 -0.94 -1.59 6.03
N ARG A 142 -0.07 -1.51 7.04
CA ARG A 142 1.24 -0.83 6.98
C ARG A 142 2.26 -1.70 6.25
N ILE A 143 2.05 -1.84 4.93
CA ILE A 143 2.86 -2.61 4.01
C ILE A 143 3.59 -1.70 3.01
N PHE A 144 4.87 -1.97 2.81
CA PHE A 144 5.80 -1.27 1.93
C PHE A 144 6.35 -2.23 0.87
N ARG A 145 7.03 -1.71 -0.16
CA ARG A 145 7.81 -2.51 -1.12
C ARG A 145 9.28 -2.16 -1.00
N CYS A 146 10.14 -3.17 -0.93
CA CYS A 146 11.58 -2.95 -0.93
C CYS A 146 12.05 -2.41 -2.29
N SER A 147 12.79 -1.30 -2.29
CA SER A 147 13.37 -0.67 -3.49
C SER A 147 14.34 -1.57 -4.28
N PHE A 148 14.81 -2.68 -3.70
CA PHE A 148 15.84 -3.55 -4.30
C PHE A 148 15.29 -4.89 -4.80
N CYS A 149 14.40 -5.56 -4.05
CA CYS A 149 13.81 -6.85 -4.44
C CYS A 149 12.33 -6.78 -4.84
N ASN A 150 11.68 -5.63 -4.65
CA ASN A 150 10.25 -5.40 -4.88
C ASN A 150 9.29 -6.31 -4.08
N CYS A 151 9.76 -7.10 -3.12
CA CYS A 151 8.91 -7.82 -2.17
C CYS A 151 8.19 -6.87 -1.22
N PHE A 152 7.05 -7.35 -0.70
CA PHE A 152 6.27 -6.67 0.32
C PHE A 152 6.89 -6.88 1.71
N LEU A 153 6.86 -5.82 2.53
CA LEU A 153 7.42 -5.79 3.87
C LEU A 153 6.45 -5.07 4.80
N CYS A 154 6.29 -5.53 6.04
CA CYS A 154 5.56 -4.75 7.05
C CYS A 154 6.43 -3.60 7.58
N GLU A 155 5.83 -2.68 8.34
CA GLU A 155 6.55 -1.55 8.94
C GLU A 155 7.72 -1.97 9.85
N ASP A 156 7.55 -3.07 10.59
CA ASP A 156 8.54 -3.60 11.53
C ASP A 156 9.76 -4.17 10.76
N ASP A 157 9.50 -4.98 9.73
CA ASP A 157 10.53 -5.69 8.95
C ASP A 157 11.21 -4.80 7.88
N GLN A 158 10.62 -3.65 7.52
CA GLN A 158 11.07 -2.91 6.33
C GLN A 158 12.53 -2.45 6.40
N PHE A 159 12.99 -2.04 7.57
CA PHE A 159 14.33 -1.46 7.75
C PHE A 159 15.40 -2.54 7.82
N GLU A 160 15.14 -3.63 8.54
CA GLU A 160 16.06 -4.76 8.65
C GLU A 160 16.23 -5.48 7.30
N HIS A 161 15.12 -5.67 6.57
CA HIS A 161 15.20 -6.18 5.21
C HIS A 161 15.91 -5.19 4.26
N GLN A 162 15.63 -3.89 4.29
CA GLN A 162 16.31 -2.94 3.40
C GLN A 162 17.82 -2.88 3.65
N ALA A 163 18.26 -2.97 4.91
CA ALA A 163 19.68 -2.99 5.28
C ALA A 163 20.41 -4.27 4.78
N SER A 164 19.72 -5.41 4.77
CA SER A 164 20.29 -6.71 4.37
C SER A 164 20.03 -7.08 2.90
N CYS A 165 19.05 -6.48 2.22
CA CYS A 165 18.54 -6.98 0.94
C CYS A 165 19.55 -6.98 -0.22
N GLN A 166 20.53 -6.08 -0.21
CA GLN A 166 21.59 -6.08 -1.23
C GLN A 166 22.66 -7.15 -0.99
N VAL A 167 22.71 -7.74 0.21
CA VAL A 167 23.61 -8.83 0.55
C VAL A 167 23.07 -10.13 -0.03
N LEU A 168 23.98 -10.96 -0.53
CA LEU A 168 23.72 -12.32 -1.00
C LEU A 168 24.30 -13.27 0.05
N GLU A 169 23.46 -14.15 0.61
CA GLU A 169 23.90 -15.12 1.63
C GLU A 169 24.81 -16.22 1.07
N ALA A 170 24.82 -16.40 -0.25
CA ALA A 170 25.63 -17.41 -0.93
C ALA A 170 27.10 -16.98 -1.02
N GLU A 171 27.88 -17.25 0.03
CA GLU A 171 29.33 -16.99 0.15
C GLU A 171 30.15 -17.37 -1.09
N SER A 172 29.72 -18.41 -1.81
CA SER A 172 30.44 -18.93 -2.98
C SER A 172 30.23 -18.16 -4.29
N PHE A 173 29.22 -17.30 -4.38
CA PHE A 173 28.79 -16.58 -5.60
C PHE A 173 28.67 -17.46 -6.87
N LYS A 174 28.47 -18.77 -6.69
CA LYS A 174 28.33 -19.75 -7.79
C LYS A 174 26.96 -19.64 -8.43
N CYS A 175 26.88 -19.96 -9.72
CA CYS A 175 25.62 -20.05 -10.43
C CYS A 175 24.77 -21.19 -9.86
N GLN A 176 23.49 -20.93 -9.59
CA GLN A 176 22.56 -21.94 -9.06
C GLN A 176 22.48 -23.21 -9.92
N SER A 177 22.71 -23.08 -11.23
CA SER A 177 22.65 -24.18 -12.21
C SER A 177 24.01 -24.78 -12.56
N CYS A 178 25.13 -24.18 -12.17
CA CYS A 178 26.47 -24.77 -12.34
C CYS A 178 27.53 -24.11 -11.43
N ASN A 179 28.55 -24.87 -11.05
CA ASN A 179 29.60 -24.40 -10.13
C ASN A 179 30.58 -23.32 -10.69
N ARG A 180 30.22 -22.64 -11.78
CA ARG A 180 30.93 -21.45 -12.29
C ARG A 180 30.50 -20.19 -11.51
N LEU A 181 31.32 -19.15 -11.50
CA LEU A 181 30.97 -17.84 -10.92
C LEU A 181 29.74 -17.22 -11.61
N GLY A 182 28.81 -16.68 -10.81
CA GLY A 182 27.58 -16.05 -11.26
C GLY A 182 27.77 -14.55 -11.49
N GLN A 183 27.69 -14.11 -12.75
CA GLN A 183 27.81 -12.70 -13.14
C GLN A 183 26.53 -11.89 -12.88
N TYR A 184 25.37 -12.55 -12.81
CA TYR A 184 24.06 -11.92 -12.59
C TYR A 184 23.45 -12.43 -11.30
N SER A 185 22.86 -11.54 -10.51
CA SER A 185 22.27 -11.87 -9.21
C SER A 185 20.84 -11.35 -9.11
N CYS A 186 19.95 -12.20 -8.59
CA CYS A 186 18.55 -11.83 -8.38
C CYS A 186 18.31 -11.49 -6.89
N LEU A 187 18.14 -10.21 -6.57
CA LEU A 187 17.92 -9.74 -5.19
C LEU A 187 16.62 -10.26 -4.56
N ARG A 188 15.66 -10.71 -5.38
CA ARG A 188 14.40 -11.33 -4.93
C ARG A 188 14.51 -12.84 -4.64
N CYS A 189 15.52 -13.52 -5.18
CA CYS A 189 15.75 -14.95 -4.90
C CYS A 189 17.04 -15.24 -4.13
N LYS A 190 17.90 -14.23 -3.91
CA LYS A 190 19.27 -14.33 -3.39
C LYS A 190 20.17 -15.33 -4.16
N THR A 191 19.82 -15.65 -5.41
CA THR A 191 20.54 -16.61 -6.28
C THR A 191 21.36 -15.92 -7.36
N CYS A 192 22.57 -16.43 -7.62
CA CYS A 192 23.44 -16.00 -8.71
C CYS A 192 23.29 -16.91 -9.95
N TYR A 193 23.59 -16.37 -11.14
CA TYR A 193 23.57 -17.07 -12.43
C TYR A 193 24.72 -16.62 -13.35
N CYS A 194 25.27 -17.52 -14.16
CA CYS A 194 26.18 -17.17 -15.25
C CYS A 194 25.39 -16.69 -16.50
N GLU A 195 26.10 -16.13 -17.49
CA GLU A 195 25.50 -15.65 -18.75
C GLU A 195 24.63 -16.67 -19.47
N ASP A 196 25.03 -17.95 -19.46
CA ASP A 196 24.29 -19.04 -20.11
C ASP A 196 23.00 -19.38 -19.36
N HIS A 197 23.04 -19.40 -18.03
CA HIS A 197 21.93 -19.87 -17.19
C HIS A 197 20.94 -18.79 -16.76
N VAL A 198 21.31 -17.51 -16.84
CA VAL A 198 20.36 -16.40 -16.69
C VAL A 198 19.47 -16.24 -17.94
N ARG A 199 19.95 -16.67 -19.12
CA ARG A 199 19.24 -16.53 -20.40
C ARG A 199 18.40 -17.77 -20.71
N ARG A 200 17.09 -17.58 -20.88
CA ARG A 200 16.17 -18.62 -21.37
C ARG A 200 16.36 -18.79 -22.89
N LYS A 201 16.59 -20.04 -23.33
CA LYS A 201 16.69 -20.38 -24.77
C LYS A 201 15.43 -19.94 -25.52
N GLY A 202 15.61 -19.30 -26.67
CA GLY A 202 14.51 -18.83 -27.53
C GLY A 202 13.86 -17.49 -27.15
N PHE A 203 14.29 -16.84 -26.05
CA PHE A 203 13.82 -15.51 -25.69
C PHE A 203 14.68 -14.42 -26.33
N LYS A 204 14.05 -13.42 -26.98
CA LYS A 204 14.76 -12.23 -27.50
C LYS A 204 14.95 -11.22 -26.37
N TYR A 205 16.19 -11.02 -25.95
CA TYR A 205 16.57 -9.99 -24.99
C TYR A 205 16.84 -8.67 -25.71
N GLU A 206 16.20 -7.59 -25.26
CA GLU A 206 16.50 -6.24 -25.74
C GLU A 206 17.83 -5.76 -25.17
N LYS A 207 18.65 -5.12 -26.01
CA LYS A 207 19.93 -4.54 -25.60
C LYS A 207 19.66 -3.41 -24.60
N ASN A 208 20.45 -3.34 -23.54
CA ASN A 208 20.36 -2.38 -22.43
C ASN A 208 19.16 -2.55 -21.45
N LYS A 209 18.34 -3.59 -21.55
CA LYS A 209 17.40 -3.96 -20.47
C LYS A 209 18.02 -5.02 -19.56
N PRO A 210 17.78 -4.98 -18.23
CA PRO A 210 18.25 -6.00 -17.31
C PRO A 210 17.61 -7.36 -17.64
N ILE A 211 18.33 -8.44 -17.35
CA ILE A 211 17.87 -9.78 -17.68
C ILE A 211 16.88 -10.24 -16.60
N PRO A 212 15.66 -10.72 -16.94
CA PRO A 212 14.74 -11.30 -15.96
C PRO A 212 15.25 -12.65 -15.44
N CYS A 213 15.21 -12.82 -14.12
CA CYS A 213 15.59 -14.03 -13.41
C CYS A 213 14.85 -15.27 -13.92
N PRO A 214 15.53 -16.41 -14.15
CA PRO A 214 14.89 -17.62 -14.66
C PRO A 214 13.85 -18.21 -13.67
N LYS A 215 14.04 -18.02 -12.35
CA LYS A 215 13.15 -18.53 -11.29
C LYS A 215 11.89 -17.67 -11.08
N CYS A 216 12.05 -16.36 -10.85
CA CYS A 216 10.94 -15.47 -10.46
C CYS A 216 10.57 -14.39 -11.49
N GLY A 217 11.33 -14.26 -12.58
CA GLY A 217 11.11 -13.21 -13.60
C GLY A 217 11.62 -11.81 -13.21
N TYR A 218 11.94 -11.56 -11.95
CA TYR A 218 12.46 -10.26 -11.47
C TYR A 218 13.81 -9.91 -12.11
N GLU A 219 14.04 -8.62 -12.36
CA GLU A 219 15.26 -8.11 -12.97
C GLU A 219 16.52 -8.49 -12.16
N THR A 220 17.57 -8.98 -12.85
CA THR A 220 18.86 -9.30 -12.22
C THR A 220 19.84 -8.14 -12.36
N SER A 221 20.50 -7.78 -11.27
CA SER A 221 21.66 -6.88 -11.25
C SER A 221 22.94 -7.66 -11.59
N GLN A 222 23.99 -6.98 -12.07
CA GLN A 222 25.31 -7.61 -12.18
C GLN A 222 25.92 -7.76 -10.78
N THR A 223 26.46 -8.94 -10.46
CA THR A 223 26.96 -9.27 -9.11
C THR A 223 28.06 -8.31 -8.63
N LYS A 224 28.89 -7.81 -9.56
CA LYS A 224 29.95 -6.82 -9.29
C LYS A 224 29.46 -5.40 -8.98
N ASP A 225 28.22 -5.06 -9.36
CA ASP A 225 27.65 -3.72 -9.16
C ASP A 225 26.89 -3.63 -7.82
N LEU A 226 26.76 -4.76 -7.11
CA LEU A 226 26.25 -4.83 -5.74
C LEU A 226 27.38 -4.53 -4.75
N SER A 227 27.13 -3.66 -3.77
CA SER A 227 28.09 -3.34 -2.71
C SER A 227 28.24 -4.50 -1.72
N MET A 228 29.04 -5.49 -2.12
CA MET A 228 29.31 -6.69 -1.34
C MET A 228 30.27 -6.37 -0.18
N SER A 229 29.73 -5.88 0.93
CA SER A 229 30.51 -5.76 2.17
C SER A 229 30.85 -7.16 2.70
N THR A 230 32.12 -7.52 2.66
CA THR A 230 32.66 -8.71 3.35
C THR A 230 32.69 -8.55 4.87
N ARG A 231 32.34 -7.36 5.38
CA ARG A 231 32.17 -7.08 6.81
C ARG A 231 30.68 -6.93 7.13
N THR A 232 30.12 -7.95 7.77
CA THR A 232 28.75 -7.94 8.29
C THR A 232 28.65 -7.04 9.52
N HIS A 233 28.47 -5.74 9.32
CA HIS A 233 28.10 -4.84 10.41
C HIS A 233 26.64 -5.09 10.80
N LYS A 234 26.41 -6.01 11.75
CA LYS A 234 25.11 -6.14 12.41
C LYS A 234 24.84 -4.87 13.22
N PHE A 235 24.06 -3.96 12.66
CA PHE A 235 23.49 -2.82 13.39
C PHE A 235 22.33 -3.27 14.29
N GLY A 236 22.60 -4.24 15.17
CA GLY A 236 21.76 -4.45 16.34
C GLY A 236 21.97 -3.29 17.31
N ARG A 237 20.95 -2.94 18.09
CA ARG A 237 21.13 -2.08 19.26
C ARG A 237 22.22 -2.69 20.13
N GLN A 238 23.37 -2.03 20.24
CA GLN A 238 24.41 -2.46 21.15
C GLN A 238 23.88 -2.30 22.58
N THR A 239 23.39 -3.40 23.15
CA THR A 239 23.38 -3.55 24.61
C THR A 239 24.82 -3.35 25.06
N GLN A 240 25.03 -2.45 26.02
CA GLN A 240 26.35 -2.07 26.53
C GLN A 240 26.94 -3.21 27.37
N ALA A 241 27.35 -4.30 26.70
CA ALA A 241 28.08 -5.40 27.31
C ALA A 241 29.47 -4.89 27.71
N GLY A 242 29.80 -5.05 28.99
CA GLY A 242 30.97 -4.43 29.62
C GLY A 242 32.32 -4.94 29.12
N PRO A 243 33.40 -4.17 29.31
CA PRO A 243 34.74 -4.54 28.87
C PRO A 243 35.47 -5.35 29.96
N TYR A 244 35.46 -6.68 29.85
CA TYR A 244 36.38 -7.53 30.61
C TYR A 244 36.59 -8.88 29.94
N ASP A 245 37.70 -8.99 29.21
CA ASP A 245 38.59 -10.16 29.33
C ASP A 245 40.03 -9.72 29.04
N SER A 246 40.69 -9.19 30.07
CA SER A 246 42.14 -9.09 30.21
C SER A 246 42.43 -8.98 31.71
N GLU A 247 43.50 -9.66 32.12
CA GLU A 247 43.76 -10.05 33.50
C GLU A 247 44.42 -8.94 34.34
N GLU A 248 44.66 -9.28 35.62
CA GLU A 248 45.63 -8.69 36.55
C GLU A 248 45.15 -7.53 37.47
N ASP A 249 45.13 -7.86 38.76
CA ASP A 249 45.34 -7.06 39.99
C ASP A 249 44.96 -5.56 40.04
N ASP A 250 44.11 -5.17 41.00
CA ASP A 250 44.60 -4.74 42.33
C ASP A 250 43.48 -4.46 43.37
N TYR A 251 43.92 -4.46 44.62
CA TYR A 251 43.34 -4.25 45.93
C TYR A 251 42.34 -3.07 46.14
N ASN A 252 41.21 -3.40 46.81
CA ASN A 252 40.53 -2.59 47.84
C ASN A 252 39.79 -1.28 47.44
N GLY A 253 38.59 -1.03 47.99
CA GLY A 253 37.88 0.24 47.68
C GLY A 253 36.46 0.38 48.22
N TYR A 254 36.35 0.94 49.42
CA TYR A 254 35.14 1.29 50.17
C TYR A 254 34.11 2.20 49.44
N ALA A 255 32.88 2.19 49.96
CA ALA A 255 31.73 3.01 49.55
C ALA A 255 31.99 4.53 49.36
N GLY A 256 31.24 5.18 48.46
CA GLY A 256 31.26 6.64 48.29
C GLY A 256 30.05 7.20 47.52
N ASN A 257 29.26 8.04 48.20
CA ASN A 257 28.12 8.81 47.67
C ASN A 257 28.59 10.18 47.13
N TYR A 258 27.69 10.96 46.48
CA TYR A 258 27.86 12.37 46.04
C TYR A 258 28.79 12.60 44.82
N ASN A 259 28.67 13.64 43.97
CA ASN A 259 27.65 14.67 43.63
C ASN A 259 28.21 15.49 42.41
N THR A 260 27.60 16.62 42.03
CA THR A 260 28.21 17.78 41.34
C THR A 260 28.33 17.64 39.80
N GLN A 261 27.41 18.25 39.02
CA GLN A 261 27.37 19.67 38.52
C GLN A 261 28.09 19.83 37.16
N SER A 262 27.81 20.80 36.28
CA SER A 262 26.66 21.71 36.07
C SER A 262 26.90 22.52 34.79
N TYR A 263 25.88 22.72 33.93
CA TYR A 263 25.69 23.91 33.07
C TYR A 263 24.30 23.78 32.39
N SER A 264 23.22 24.49 32.76
CA SER A 264 22.97 25.94 32.89
C SER A 264 22.52 26.64 31.58
N SER A 265 21.20 26.81 31.45
CA SER A 265 20.43 27.92 30.86
C SER A 265 18.94 27.50 30.97
N GLU A 266 18.09 27.99 31.90
CA GLU A 266 17.51 29.35 31.98
C GLU A 266 16.92 29.82 30.63
N TYR A 267 15.68 30.31 30.47
CA TYR A 267 14.50 30.59 31.33
C TYR A 267 13.22 30.42 30.44
N TYR A 268 11.95 30.35 30.88
CA TYR A 268 11.21 30.47 32.16
C TYR A 268 9.98 29.51 32.10
N ILE A 269 9.28 29.29 33.22
CA ILE A 269 7.85 28.89 33.25
C ILE A 269 7.11 29.86 34.18
N ALA A 270 5.97 30.40 33.73
CA ALA A 270 5.01 31.08 34.58
C ALA A 270 3.84 30.14 34.88
N ASN A 271 3.68 29.76 36.15
CA ASN A 271 2.42 29.25 36.65
C ASN A 271 1.48 30.43 36.88
N ASP A 272 0.20 30.25 36.56
CA ASP A 272 -0.87 30.91 37.30
C ASP A 272 -2.04 29.94 37.42
N ASN A 273 -2.38 29.58 38.66
CA ASN A 273 -3.62 28.88 38.99
C ASN A 273 -4.67 29.95 39.30
N LYS A 274 -5.86 29.83 38.70
CA LYS A 274 -7.10 30.30 39.33
C LYS A 274 -8.22 29.29 39.09
N GLU A 275 -9.03 29.16 40.12
CA GLU A 275 -10.22 28.30 40.22
C GLU A 275 -11.45 29.09 39.72
N ASP A 276 -12.65 28.54 39.96
CA ASP A 276 -13.98 29.16 39.78
C ASP A 276 -14.49 29.21 38.31
N GLU A 277 -15.76 28.94 37.99
CA GLU A 277 -16.96 28.58 38.78
C GLU A 277 -17.96 27.80 37.88
N ASP A 278 -19.01 27.20 38.46
CA ASP A 278 -20.10 26.48 37.73
C ASP A 278 -21.00 27.41 36.91
N GLU A 279 -21.65 26.90 35.85
CA GLU A 279 -23.08 27.17 35.57
C GLU A 279 -23.67 26.18 34.53
N ASN A 280 -24.93 25.80 34.73
CA ASN A 280 -25.71 24.97 33.80
C ASN A 280 -26.55 25.87 32.89
N GLU A 281 -26.81 25.44 31.66
CA GLU A 281 -28.02 25.84 30.94
C GLU A 281 -28.49 24.65 30.08
N GLU A 282 -29.64 24.08 30.47
CA GLU A 282 -30.49 23.27 29.62
C GLU A 282 -31.30 24.24 28.75
N ASP A 283 -31.60 23.90 27.49
CA ASP A 283 -32.72 24.50 26.78
C ASP A 283 -33.28 23.51 25.75
N GLU A 284 -34.60 23.55 25.61
CA GLU A 284 -35.44 22.51 25.02
C GLU A 284 -35.73 22.73 23.52
N ASP A 285 -36.18 21.64 22.87
CA ASP A 285 -37.16 21.52 21.78
C ASP A 285 -37.44 22.69 20.82
N GLU A 286 -37.57 22.36 19.52
CA GLU A 286 -38.80 22.64 18.77
C GLU A 286 -38.89 21.74 17.52
N ASP A 287 -40.04 21.10 17.34
CA ASP A 287 -40.42 20.36 16.12
C ASP A 287 -40.77 21.33 14.99
N ASP A 288 -40.65 20.89 13.74
CA ASP A 288 -41.55 21.38 12.68
C ASP A 288 -41.76 20.26 11.64
N ASP A 289 -43.00 19.76 11.60
CA ASP A 289 -43.52 18.90 10.53
C ASP A 289 -43.86 19.80 9.33
N ASP A 290 -43.50 19.38 8.12
CA ASP A 290 -44.18 19.84 6.91
C ASP A 290 -44.28 18.66 5.93
N ASP A 291 -45.48 18.07 5.88
CA ASP A 291 -45.94 17.25 4.76
C ASP A 291 -46.12 18.17 3.54
N ASP A 292 -45.67 17.72 2.37
CA ASP A 292 -46.29 18.14 1.10
C ASP A 292 -46.23 16.96 0.11
N ASP A 293 -47.37 16.29 -0.01
CA ASP A 293 -47.69 15.41 -1.14
C ASP A 293 -47.82 16.28 -2.40
N ASP A 294 -47.19 15.88 -3.50
CA ASP A 294 -47.65 16.28 -4.83
C ASP A 294 -47.39 15.15 -5.84
N GLU A 295 -48.47 14.44 -6.18
CA GLU A 295 -48.54 13.48 -7.28
C GLU A 295 -48.80 14.23 -8.59
N GLU A 296 -47.85 14.21 -9.55
CA GLU A 296 -48.18 14.44 -10.97
C GLU A 296 -47.60 13.33 -11.85
N GLU A 297 -48.49 12.63 -12.55
CA GLU A 297 -48.19 11.62 -13.57
C GLU A 297 -48.12 12.23 -14.99
N GLU A 298 -47.52 11.47 -15.91
CA GLU A 298 -47.59 11.64 -17.39
C GLU A 298 -46.85 12.88 -17.97
N GLU A 299 -46.38 12.91 -19.23
CA GLU A 299 -46.62 12.05 -20.40
C GLU A 299 -45.31 11.57 -21.08
N GLU A 300 -45.42 10.45 -21.81
CA GLU A 300 -44.42 10.04 -22.80
C GLU A 300 -44.53 10.87 -24.09
N THR A 301 -43.41 11.39 -24.61
CA THR A 301 -43.32 11.74 -26.04
C THR A 301 -42.10 11.14 -26.70
N THR A 302 -42.31 10.03 -27.40
CA THR A 302 -41.38 9.47 -28.38
C THR A 302 -41.43 10.25 -29.69
N SER A 303 -40.28 10.68 -30.22
CA SER A 303 -40.16 11.05 -31.64
C SER A 303 -38.86 10.51 -32.23
N GLU A 304 -38.96 9.32 -32.82
CA GLU A 304 -38.02 8.84 -33.83
C GLU A 304 -38.39 9.48 -35.18
N ASP A 305 -37.42 10.08 -35.87
CA ASP A 305 -37.39 10.30 -37.33
C ASP A 305 -35.99 10.82 -37.68
N GLU A 306 -35.05 9.97 -38.09
CA GLU A 306 -34.84 9.48 -39.46
C GLU A 306 -34.24 10.51 -40.45
N VAL A 307 -32.97 10.21 -40.81
CA VAL A 307 -32.38 10.39 -42.15
C VAL A 307 -32.19 11.82 -42.70
N LYS A 308 -30.90 12.23 -42.75
CA LYS A 308 -30.23 12.47 -44.06
C LYS A 308 -28.71 12.42 -43.97
N HIS A 309 -28.14 11.45 -44.67
CA HIS A 309 -26.72 11.31 -44.92
C HIS A 309 -26.53 11.58 -46.42
N GLU A 310 -25.83 12.65 -46.80
CA GLU A 310 -25.25 12.73 -48.15
C GLU A 310 -24.03 13.66 -48.19
N GLU A 311 -22.95 13.13 -48.76
CA GLU A 311 -21.72 13.86 -49.05
C GLU A 311 -21.92 14.70 -50.31
N ILE A 312 -21.18 15.81 -50.49
CA ILE A 312 -20.54 16.13 -51.79
C ILE A 312 -19.45 17.21 -51.62
N LYS A 313 -18.26 16.81 -52.03
CA LYS A 313 -17.08 17.57 -52.51
C LYS A 313 -17.23 19.09 -52.69
N LYS A 314 -16.34 19.84 -52.06
CA LYS A 314 -15.31 20.63 -52.77
C LYS A 314 -14.09 20.90 -51.89
#